data_AF-A0A9K3CXA8-F1
#
_entry.id   AF-A0A9K3CXA8-F1
#
_cell.length_a   1.000
_cell.length_b   1.000
_cell.length_c   1.000
_cell.angle_alpha   90.00
_cell.angle_beta   90.00
_cell.angle_gamma   90.00
#
_symmetry.space_group_name_H-M   'P 1'
#
loop_
_entity.id
_entity.type
_entity.pdbx_description
1 polymer ?
#
loop_
_entity_poly.entity_id
_entity_poly.type
_entity_poly.pdbx_seq_one_letter_code
_entity_poly.pdbx_strand_id
1 'polypeptide(L)'
;MALALPDNMALVFGPRGIQPVDTVRNLWGPVVKLPGSEDEEDEDYHDEHDGFSHYACCHVQGDEYVVLANLTFPYDGGKDTHRSYMLTVDTSALRAMCTHSPGEPVPAASVPSVSEADANVEAVPSGLMMIISPTKRLSEESPPSYAQALAQDPRQPDKTAELVAMLQRQSKAELAKTLHVSANLAALNHKRFQEWDGVEAQPALYSYDGDSFSAMDPRTHFDKTDAEWCHRHLRVISGLWGCLRACDRIKPYRLCMGDTPAGLSLYDHWEPSLLNGDLPIGHADNKEVVLLNCASGEYSKAVLPHLPECVRVVSPVFKTGGKSPTVYTKKARGLMVRWCVLNRVTDVDQIKGFDLEGYTYAGGEADSPVFTRASAPAKCPKAKRKK
;
A
#
# COMPACT_ATOMS: atom_id res chain seq x y z
N MET A 1 -16.75 -30.77 -4.03
CA MET A 1 -15.31 -31.04 -3.75
C MET A 1 -14.96 -30.39 -2.41
N ALA A 2 -14.02 -30.92 -1.63
CA ALA A 2 -13.52 -30.24 -0.43
C ALA A 2 -12.00 -30.08 -0.53
N LEU A 3 -11.50 -28.87 -0.31
CA LEU A 3 -10.08 -28.56 -0.26
C LEU A 3 -9.68 -28.39 1.20
N ALA A 4 -8.83 -29.29 1.70
CA ALA A 4 -8.30 -29.16 3.06
C ALA A 4 -7.35 -27.94 3.14
N LEU A 5 -7.55 -27.13 4.16
CA LEU A 5 -6.70 -26.02 4.55
C LEU A 5 -5.98 -26.37 5.86
N PRO A 6 -4.90 -25.65 6.24
CA PRO A 6 -4.29 -25.77 7.56
C PRO A 6 -5.28 -25.56 8.72
N ASP A 7 -4.90 -25.99 9.92
CA ASP A 7 -5.66 -25.82 11.18
C ASP A 7 -7.07 -26.45 11.18
N ASN A 8 -7.20 -27.60 10.51
CA ASN A 8 -8.44 -28.38 10.41
C ASN A 8 -9.61 -27.66 9.72
N MET A 9 -9.30 -26.80 8.75
CA MET A 9 -10.31 -26.17 7.90
C MET A 9 -10.44 -26.88 6.56
N ALA A 10 -11.59 -26.73 5.91
CA ALA A 10 -11.79 -27.09 4.52
C ALA A 10 -12.62 -26.05 3.79
N LEU A 11 -12.37 -25.85 2.50
CA LEU A 11 -13.29 -25.15 1.60
C LEU A 11 -14.08 -26.18 0.81
N VAL A 12 -15.38 -26.18 0.97
CA VAL A 12 -16.31 -27.04 0.25
C VAL A 12 -16.86 -26.29 -0.95
N PHE A 13 -16.61 -26.83 -2.14
CA PHE A 13 -17.11 -26.35 -3.41
C PHE A 13 -18.36 -27.16 -3.76
N GLY A 14 -19.47 -26.48 -3.94
CA GLY A 14 -20.76 -27.04 -4.33
C GLY A 14 -21.43 -26.24 -5.45
N PRO A 15 -22.56 -26.75 -5.99
CA PRO A 15 -23.28 -26.10 -7.07
C PRO A 15 -23.84 -24.71 -6.72
N ARG A 16 -23.94 -24.39 -5.43
CA ARG A 16 -24.40 -23.09 -4.92
C ARG A 16 -23.26 -22.10 -4.62
N GLY A 17 -22.01 -22.53 -4.68
CA GLY A 17 -20.85 -21.69 -4.34
C GLY A 17 -19.79 -22.40 -3.49
N ILE A 18 -18.90 -21.59 -2.88
CA ILE A 18 -17.79 -22.01 -2.03
C ILE A 18 -18.16 -21.77 -0.56
N GLN A 19 -17.95 -22.75 0.30
CA GLN A 19 -18.31 -22.69 1.71
C GLN A 19 -17.13 -23.10 2.60
N PRO A 20 -16.67 -22.27 3.55
CA PRO A 20 -15.70 -22.70 4.54
C PRO A 20 -16.34 -23.61 5.59
N VAL A 21 -15.57 -24.62 6.03
CA VAL A 21 -15.99 -25.62 7.02
C VAL A 21 -14.88 -25.84 8.03
N ASP A 22 -15.21 -25.75 9.31
CA ASP A 22 -14.37 -26.28 10.40
C ASP A 22 -14.58 -27.79 10.48
N THR A 23 -13.56 -28.56 10.11
CA THR A 23 -13.64 -30.03 10.04
C THR A 23 -13.60 -30.71 11.41
N VAL A 24 -13.24 -29.98 12.47
CA VAL A 24 -13.23 -30.48 13.85
C VAL A 24 -14.56 -30.21 14.52
N ARG A 25 -15.14 -29.02 14.33
CA ARG A 25 -16.41 -28.62 14.94
C ARG A 25 -17.63 -28.90 14.05
N ASN A 26 -17.42 -29.29 12.79
CA ASN A 26 -18.47 -29.46 11.77
C ASN A 26 -19.34 -28.21 11.60
N LEU A 27 -18.76 -27.03 11.81
CA LEU A 27 -19.43 -25.74 11.62
C LEU A 27 -19.26 -25.28 10.17
N TRP A 28 -20.35 -24.80 9.59
CA TRP A 28 -20.44 -24.41 8.19
C TRP A 28 -20.57 -22.88 8.11
N GLY A 29 -19.68 -22.23 7.36
CA GLY A 29 -19.76 -20.79 7.10
C GLY A 29 -20.74 -20.45 5.96
N PRO A 30 -20.92 -19.16 5.65
CA PRO A 30 -21.73 -18.68 4.53
C PRO A 30 -21.20 -19.17 3.18
N VAL A 31 -22.12 -19.36 2.22
CA VAL A 31 -21.81 -19.81 0.86
C VAL A 31 -21.50 -18.60 -0.02
N VAL A 32 -20.28 -18.52 -0.54
CA VAL A 32 -19.86 -17.52 -1.52
C VAL A 32 -20.25 -17.98 -2.91
N LYS A 33 -21.22 -17.28 -3.50
CA LYS A 33 -21.70 -17.57 -4.85
C LYS A 33 -20.61 -17.32 -5.90
N LEU A 34 -20.55 -18.19 -6.89
CA LEU A 34 -19.62 -18.04 -8.02
C LEU A 34 -20.27 -17.17 -9.11
N PRO A 35 -19.49 -16.30 -9.78
CA PRO A 35 -19.93 -15.58 -10.98
C PRO A 35 -20.52 -16.53 -12.03
N GLY A 36 -21.76 -16.28 -12.48
CA GLY A 36 -22.49 -17.13 -13.41
C GLY A 36 -23.28 -18.31 -12.81
N SER A 37 -23.54 -18.32 -11.50
CA SER A 37 -24.46 -19.27 -10.86
C SER A 37 -25.93 -18.85 -11.04
N GLU A 38 -26.87 -19.80 -11.05
CA GLU A 38 -28.29 -19.57 -11.41
C GLU A 38 -29.05 -18.56 -10.53
N ASP A 39 -28.46 -18.12 -9.41
CA ASP A 39 -29.05 -17.20 -8.43
C ASP A 39 -28.24 -15.87 -8.34
N GLU A 40 -28.01 -15.18 -9.46
CA GLU A 40 -27.47 -13.81 -9.49
C GLU A 40 -28.56 -12.79 -9.10
N GLU A 41 -28.64 -12.48 -7.80
CA GLU A 41 -29.10 -11.18 -7.30
C GLU A 41 -28.04 -10.64 -6.32
N ASP A 42 -27.76 -9.34 -6.44
CA ASP A 42 -26.78 -8.57 -5.66
C ASP A 42 -27.01 -8.72 -4.14
N GLU A 43 -25.94 -8.97 -3.38
CA GLU A 43 -25.55 -8.24 -2.16
C GLU A 43 -24.45 -8.99 -1.39
N ASP A 44 -23.48 -8.22 -0.87
CA ASP A 44 -22.49 -8.66 0.12
C ASP A 44 -23.20 -9.36 1.29
N TYR A 45 -23.00 -10.68 1.42
CA TYR A 45 -23.67 -11.46 2.45
C TYR A 45 -22.85 -11.44 3.75
N HIS A 46 -23.36 -10.71 4.75
CA HIS A 46 -22.91 -10.78 6.14
C HIS A 46 -23.84 -11.72 6.92
N ASP A 47 -23.28 -12.79 7.51
CA ASP A 47 -24.00 -13.60 8.49
C ASP A 47 -23.14 -13.78 9.75
N GLU A 48 -23.71 -13.41 10.90
CA GLU A 48 -23.11 -13.60 12.22
C GLU A 48 -23.80 -14.80 12.88
N HIS A 49 -23.29 -16.00 12.65
CA HIS A 49 -23.65 -17.17 13.45
C HIS A 49 -22.48 -17.55 14.36
N ASP A 50 -22.76 -17.62 15.67
CA ASP A 50 -21.87 -18.10 16.74
C ASP A 50 -20.50 -17.38 16.89
N GLY A 51 -20.41 -16.11 16.48
CA GLY A 51 -19.20 -15.29 16.65
C GLY A 51 -18.11 -15.52 15.60
N PHE A 52 -18.44 -16.17 14.48
CA PHE A 52 -17.52 -16.39 13.36
C PHE A 52 -17.93 -15.59 12.12
N SER A 53 -17.17 -14.53 11.79
CA SER A 53 -17.37 -13.78 10.54
C SER A 53 -16.49 -14.34 9.42
N HIS A 54 -17.11 -15.01 8.44
CA HIS A 54 -16.41 -15.54 7.28
C HIS A 54 -16.68 -14.64 6.09
N TYR A 55 -15.65 -13.96 5.57
CA TYR A 55 -15.75 -13.17 4.36
C TYR A 55 -14.90 -13.82 3.28
N ALA A 56 -15.49 -14.32 2.21
CA ALA A 56 -14.72 -14.74 1.05
C ALA A 56 -15.21 -13.96 -0.17
N CYS A 57 -14.28 -13.34 -0.89
CA CYS A 57 -14.54 -12.73 -2.18
C CYS A 57 -13.89 -13.57 -3.27
N CYS A 58 -14.58 -13.69 -4.41
CA CYS A 58 -14.07 -14.40 -5.57
C CYS A 58 -13.97 -13.41 -6.72
N HIS A 59 -12.79 -13.32 -7.33
CA HIS A 59 -12.55 -12.51 -8.51
C HIS A 59 -12.16 -13.41 -9.68
N VAL A 60 -12.68 -13.11 -10.87
CA VAL A 60 -12.34 -13.84 -12.10
C VAL A 60 -11.25 -13.08 -12.83
N GLN A 61 -10.11 -13.73 -13.06
CA GLN A 61 -9.03 -13.19 -13.87
C GLN A 61 -8.79 -14.14 -15.05
N GLY A 62 -9.40 -13.85 -16.20
CA GLY A 62 -9.31 -14.71 -17.38
C GLY A 62 -10.02 -16.06 -17.17
N ASP A 63 -9.29 -17.16 -17.37
CA ASP A 63 -9.77 -18.54 -17.16
C ASP A 63 -9.44 -19.07 -15.74
N GLU A 64 -9.12 -18.20 -14.78
CA GLU A 64 -8.86 -18.57 -13.38
C GLU A 64 -9.81 -17.82 -12.43
N TYR A 65 -10.36 -18.54 -11.44
CA TYR A 65 -11.01 -17.96 -10.27
C TYR A 65 -9.95 -17.75 -9.18
N VAL A 66 -9.77 -16.50 -8.76
CA VAL A 66 -8.99 -16.17 -7.56
C VAL A 66 -9.96 -16.01 -6.40
N VAL A 67 -9.88 -16.90 -5.43
CA VAL A 67 -10.70 -16.91 -4.22
C VAL A 67 -9.87 -16.36 -3.07
N LEU A 68 -10.31 -15.26 -2.48
CA LEU A 68 -9.69 -14.65 -1.31
C LEU A 68 -10.63 -14.87 -0.11
N ALA A 69 -10.24 -15.73 0.82
CA ALA A 69 -11.02 -16.09 2.00
C ALA A 69 -10.42 -15.48 3.28
N ASN A 70 -11.11 -14.50 3.84
CA ASN A 70 -10.87 -13.93 5.17
C ASN A 70 -11.74 -14.66 6.21
N LEU A 71 -11.11 -15.46 7.05
CA LEU A 71 -11.76 -16.23 8.10
C LEU A 71 -11.54 -15.52 9.45
N THR A 72 -12.63 -15.21 10.16
CA THR A 72 -12.59 -14.67 11.53
C THR A 72 -12.95 -15.75 12.53
N PHE A 73 -12.16 -15.85 13.60
CA PHE A 73 -12.25 -16.87 14.64
C PHE A 73 -12.52 -16.21 16.00
N PRO A 74 -13.57 -16.58 16.72
CA PRO A 74 -13.67 -16.29 18.14
C PRO A 74 -12.68 -17.19 18.90
N TYR A 75 -11.73 -16.55 19.60
CA TYR A 75 -10.87 -17.22 20.56
C TYR A 75 -11.55 -17.25 21.93
N ASP A 76 -11.45 -18.39 22.60
CA ASP A 76 -11.97 -18.58 23.97
C ASP A 76 -11.13 -17.71 24.93
N GLY A 77 -11.56 -16.46 25.14
CA GLY A 77 -10.75 -15.41 25.79
C GLY A 77 -11.07 -13.97 25.37
N GLY A 78 -11.99 -13.75 24.42
CA GLY A 78 -12.65 -12.45 24.23
C GLY A 78 -12.02 -11.48 23.22
N LYS A 79 -11.21 -11.95 22.26
CA LYS A 79 -10.83 -11.19 21.06
C LYS A 79 -10.79 -12.09 19.83
N ASP A 80 -11.33 -11.60 18.72
CA ASP A 80 -11.40 -12.34 17.46
C ASP A 80 -10.03 -12.35 16.74
N THR A 81 -9.69 -13.48 16.14
CA THR A 81 -8.50 -13.64 15.27
C THR A 81 -8.95 -13.60 13.81
N HIS A 82 -8.25 -12.90 12.93
CA HIS A 82 -8.55 -12.89 11.49
C HIS A 82 -7.41 -13.54 10.70
N ARG A 83 -7.73 -14.34 9.66
CA ARG A 83 -6.75 -14.87 8.71
C ARG A 83 -7.24 -14.82 7.28
N SER A 84 -6.36 -14.45 6.36
CA SER A 84 -6.63 -14.35 4.93
C SER A 84 -5.93 -15.46 4.16
N TYR A 85 -6.66 -16.16 3.30
CA TYR A 85 -6.17 -17.19 2.39
C TYR A 85 -6.44 -16.74 0.95
N MET A 86 -5.46 -16.86 0.07
CA MET A 86 -5.65 -16.61 -1.37
C MET A 86 -5.42 -17.91 -2.12
N LEU A 87 -6.39 -18.29 -2.94
CA LEU A 87 -6.43 -19.55 -3.68
C LEU A 87 -6.72 -19.24 -5.15
N THR A 88 -5.88 -19.75 -6.04
CA THR A 88 -6.15 -19.70 -7.48
C THR A 88 -6.70 -21.04 -7.93
N VAL A 89 -7.86 -21.04 -8.57
CA VAL A 89 -8.55 -22.24 -9.06
C VAL A 89 -8.86 -22.08 -10.55
N ASP A 90 -8.39 -23.02 -11.36
CA ASP A 90 -8.67 -23.06 -12.80
C ASP A 90 -10.19 -23.20 -13.06
N THR A 91 -10.75 -22.33 -13.90
CA THR A 91 -12.20 -22.29 -14.23
C THR A 91 -12.69 -23.55 -14.93
N SER A 92 -11.82 -24.27 -15.66
CA SER A 92 -12.17 -25.51 -16.35
C SER A 92 -12.43 -26.66 -15.38
N ALA A 93 -11.66 -26.72 -14.27
CA ALA A 93 -11.89 -27.66 -13.19
C ALA A 93 -13.22 -27.38 -12.47
N LEU A 94 -13.51 -26.10 -12.20
CA LEU A 94 -14.77 -25.69 -11.56
C LEU A 94 -16.00 -25.96 -12.44
N ARG A 95 -15.95 -25.67 -13.75
CA ARG A 95 -17.03 -25.95 -14.70
C ARG A 95 -17.28 -27.45 -14.91
N ALA A 96 -16.23 -28.26 -14.96
CA ALA A 96 -16.36 -29.71 -15.01
C ALA A 96 -17.06 -30.25 -13.75
N MET A 97 -16.83 -29.65 -12.57
CA MET A 97 -17.47 -30.10 -11.33
C MET A 97 -18.94 -29.68 -11.18
N CYS A 98 -19.32 -28.50 -11.67
CA CYS A 98 -20.71 -28.00 -11.61
C CYS A 98 -21.67 -28.72 -12.57
N THR A 99 -21.17 -29.58 -13.47
CA THR A 99 -21.96 -30.27 -14.50
C THR A 99 -22.23 -31.75 -14.20
N HIS A 100 -21.76 -32.28 -13.07
CA HIS A 100 -22.00 -33.68 -12.69
C HIS A 100 -23.30 -33.85 -11.89
N SER A 101 -24.09 -34.85 -12.26
CA SER A 101 -25.29 -35.24 -11.53
C SER A 101 -24.94 -35.90 -10.19
N PRO A 102 -25.77 -35.76 -9.13
CA PRO A 102 -25.49 -36.37 -7.84
C PRO A 102 -25.35 -37.90 -7.95
N GLY A 103 -24.19 -38.45 -7.59
CA GLY A 103 -23.97 -39.90 -7.45
C GLY A 103 -22.93 -40.53 -8.39
N GLU A 104 -22.35 -39.80 -9.34
CA GLU A 104 -21.22 -40.30 -10.13
C GLU A 104 -19.87 -39.95 -9.47
N PRO A 105 -18.89 -40.88 -9.47
CA PRO A 105 -17.56 -40.59 -8.96
C PRO A 105 -16.90 -39.53 -9.85
N VAL A 106 -16.59 -38.38 -9.24
CA VAL A 106 -15.82 -37.32 -9.89
C VAL A 106 -14.50 -37.93 -10.35
N PRO A 107 -14.10 -37.76 -11.63
CA PRO A 107 -12.78 -38.21 -12.08
C PRO A 107 -11.72 -37.59 -11.16
N ALA A 108 -10.60 -38.27 -10.94
CA ALA A 108 -9.44 -37.68 -10.27
C ALA A 108 -8.84 -36.59 -11.18
N ALA A 109 -9.58 -35.51 -11.41
CA ALA A 109 -9.06 -34.26 -11.90
C ALA A 109 -8.02 -33.83 -10.88
N SER A 110 -6.83 -33.47 -11.38
CA SER A 110 -5.72 -32.94 -10.62
C SER A 110 -6.26 -32.05 -9.50
N VAL A 111 -6.17 -32.56 -8.26
CA VAL A 111 -6.47 -31.78 -7.06
C VAL A 111 -5.75 -30.45 -7.28
N PRO A 112 -6.45 -29.30 -7.27
CA PRO A 112 -5.79 -28.03 -7.45
C PRO A 112 -4.65 -28.02 -6.44
N SER A 113 -3.42 -27.91 -6.95
CA SER A 113 -2.27 -27.82 -6.06
C SER A 113 -2.55 -26.61 -5.20
N VAL A 114 -2.76 -26.83 -3.90
CA VAL A 114 -2.48 -25.80 -2.92
C VAL A 114 -0.99 -25.60 -3.04
N SER A 115 -0.57 -24.75 -3.97
CA SER A 115 0.56 -23.95 -3.62
C SER A 115 0.07 -23.19 -2.39
N GLU A 116 0.75 -23.32 -1.26
CA GLU A 116 1.08 -22.08 -0.57
C GLU A 116 1.67 -21.24 -1.69
N ALA A 117 0.83 -20.41 -2.34
CA ALA A 117 1.28 -19.52 -3.38
C ALA A 117 2.50 -18.89 -2.76
N ASP A 118 3.69 -19.17 -3.34
CA ASP A 118 4.98 -19.00 -2.68
C ASP A 118 4.83 -17.86 -1.71
N ALA A 119 4.92 -18.16 -0.42
CA ALA A 119 4.81 -17.19 0.65
C ALA A 119 6.03 -16.24 0.60
N ASN A 120 6.36 -15.72 -0.58
CA ASN A 120 6.80 -14.37 -0.82
C ASN A 120 5.63 -13.38 -0.78
N VAL A 121 4.55 -13.69 -0.05
CA VAL A 121 4.18 -12.73 1.02
C VAL A 121 5.38 -12.73 1.97
N GLU A 122 6.46 -12.03 1.60
CA GLU A 122 7.56 -11.76 2.52
C GLU A 122 6.89 -11.12 3.73
N ALA A 123 6.70 -11.91 4.78
CA ALA A 123 6.05 -11.49 6.01
C ALA A 123 6.69 -10.16 6.38
N VAL A 124 5.90 -9.07 6.41
CA VAL A 124 6.42 -7.74 6.75
C VAL A 124 6.96 -7.87 8.17
N PRO A 125 8.29 -7.92 8.37
CA PRO A 125 8.84 -8.39 9.62
C PRO A 125 8.99 -7.18 10.54
N SER A 126 7.90 -6.49 10.83
CA SER A 126 7.74 -5.61 11.99
C SER A 126 6.34 -5.01 12.03
N GLY A 127 5.89 -4.63 13.23
CA GLY A 127 4.68 -3.82 13.39
C GLY A 127 4.81 -2.40 12.82
N LEU A 128 6.00 -1.94 12.38
CA LEU A 128 6.20 -0.55 11.96
C LEU A 128 6.11 -0.37 10.44
N MET A 129 5.14 0.43 10.01
CA MET A 129 5.02 0.97 8.65
C MET A 129 5.28 2.48 8.66
N MET A 130 5.99 3.01 7.67
CA MET A 130 6.20 4.43 7.49
C MET A 130 5.43 4.95 6.27
N ILE A 131 4.85 6.14 6.38
CA ILE A 131 4.33 6.87 5.22
C ILE A 131 5.08 8.18 5.00
N ILE A 132 5.31 8.54 3.75
CA ILE A 132 5.91 9.83 3.36
C ILE A 132 5.13 10.45 2.19
N SER A 133 5.12 11.78 2.14
CA SER A 133 4.57 12.52 1.00
C SER A 133 5.54 12.51 -0.19
N PRO A 134 5.03 12.45 -1.43
CA PRO A 134 5.82 12.62 -2.65
C PRO A 134 6.33 14.06 -2.75
N THR A 135 7.26 14.27 -3.68
CA THR A 135 7.72 15.62 -4.05
C THR A 135 7.21 16.03 -5.42
N LYS A 136 6.99 17.34 -5.57
CA LYS A 136 6.52 17.95 -6.82
C LYS A 136 7.53 17.92 -7.96
N ARG A 137 8.80 17.70 -7.65
CA ARG A 137 9.90 17.54 -8.60
C ARG A 137 10.35 16.08 -8.56
N LEU A 138 10.72 15.60 -9.73
CA LEU A 138 11.19 14.24 -9.97
C LEU A 138 12.59 14.33 -10.61
N SER A 139 13.43 13.36 -10.30
CA SER A 139 14.77 13.22 -10.86
C SER A 139 14.70 12.63 -12.27
N GLU A 140 15.66 13.03 -13.11
CA GLU A 140 15.92 12.41 -14.42
C GLU A 140 17.14 11.49 -14.36
N GLU A 141 17.81 11.42 -13.20
CA GLU A 141 18.99 10.57 -13.02
C GLU A 141 18.58 9.09 -12.98
N SER A 142 19.28 8.25 -13.72
CA SER A 142 19.06 6.81 -13.69
C SER A 142 19.22 6.26 -12.27
N PRO A 143 18.33 5.39 -11.79
CA PRO A 143 18.45 4.77 -10.47
C PRO A 143 19.62 3.78 -10.44
N PRO A 144 20.13 3.42 -9.24
CA PRO A 144 21.10 2.33 -9.10
C PRO A 144 20.58 1.02 -9.73
N SER A 145 21.47 0.21 -10.28
CA SER A 145 21.09 -1.04 -10.98
C SER A 145 20.32 -2.01 -10.08
N TYR A 146 20.70 -2.12 -8.80
CA TYR A 146 19.99 -2.95 -7.83
C TYR A 146 18.54 -2.48 -7.62
N ALA A 147 18.28 -1.18 -7.69
CA ALA A 147 16.95 -0.63 -7.50
C ALA A 147 16.05 -0.92 -8.70
N GLN A 148 16.62 -0.98 -9.91
CA GLN A 148 15.89 -1.43 -11.10
C GLN A 148 15.51 -2.91 -11.00
N ALA A 149 16.39 -3.74 -10.45
CA ALA A 149 16.12 -5.17 -10.24
C ALA A 149 15.01 -5.43 -9.21
N LEU A 150 14.84 -4.53 -8.23
CA LEU A 150 13.76 -4.57 -7.24
C LEU A 150 12.45 -3.94 -7.74
N ALA A 151 12.44 -3.36 -8.94
CA ALA A 151 11.32 -2.57 -9.41
C ALA A 151 10.09 -3.43 -9.70
N GLN A 152 8.95 -3.04 -9.15
CA GLN A 152 7.67 -3.71 -9.35
C GLN A 152 6.64 -2.74 -9.93
N ASP A 153 5.57 -3.28 -10.49
CA ASP A 153 4.50 -2.44 -11.01
C ASP A 153 3.60 -1.94 -9.86
N PRO A 154 3.05 -0.72 -9.95
CA PRO A 154 2.11 -0.20 -8.97
C PRO A 154 0.86 -1.08 -8.85
N ARG A 155 0.28 -1.15 -7.65
CA ARG A 155 -0.81 -2.10 -7.32
C ARG A 155 -2.21 -1.64 -7.70
N GLN A 156 -2.37 -0.40 -8.12
CA GLN A 156 -3.67 0.15 -8.52
C GLN A 156 -3.57 0.80 -9.92
N PRO A 157 -3.21 0.01 -10.95
CA PRO A 157 -2.98 0.52 -12.30
C PRO A 157 -4.26 1.06 -12.94
N ASP A 158 -5.41 0.45 -12.70
CA ASP A 158 -6.69 0.87 -13.31
C ASP A 158 -7.15 2.22 -12.80
N LYS A 159 -7.19 2.41 -11.47
CA LYS A 159 -7.46 3.71 -10.84
C LYS A 159 -6.47 4.79 -11.27
N THR A 160 -5.21 4.42 -11.53
CA THR A 160 -4.22 5.35 -12.08
C THR A 160 -4.55 5.72 -13.52
N ALA A 161 -4.90 4.74 -14.35
CA ALA A 161 -5.23 4.94 -15.76
C ALA A 161 -6.44 5.86 -15.94
N GLU A 162 -7.45 5.76 -15.08
CA GLU A 162 -8.59 6.67 -15.04
C GLU A 162 -8.16 8.13 -14.85
N LEU A 163 -7.30 8.41 -13.86
CA LEU A 163 -6.77 9.74 -13.61
C LEU A 163 -5.93 10.25 -14.77
N VAL A 164 -5.07 9.40 -15.35
CA VAL A 164 -4.27 9.74 -16.54
C VAL A 164 -5.18 10.11 -17.70
N ALA A 165 -6.23 9.33 -17.98
CA ALA A 165 -7.17 9.61 -19.05
C ALA A 165 -7.91 10.94 -18.85
N MET A 166 -8.29 11.28 -17.60
CA MET A 166 -8.87 12.58 -17.28
C MET A 166 -7.89 13.72 -17.57
N LEU A 167 -6.63 13.57 -17.15
CA LEU A 167 -5.59 14.58 -17.34
C LEU A 167 -5.17 14.75 -18.81
N GLN A 168 -5.20 13.66 -19.59
CA GLN A 168 -4.94 13.69 -21.04
C GLN A 168 -5.99 14.47 -21.84
N ARG A 169 -7.24 14.54 -21.35
CA ARG A 169 -8.32 15.28 -22.01
C ARG A 169 -8.26 16.79 -21.75
N GLN A 170 -7.50 17.24 -20.76
CA GLN A 170 -7.37 18.65 -20.43
C GLN A 170 -6.41 19.37 -21.38
N SER A 171 -6.80 20.56 -21.83
CA SER A 171 -5.89 21.49 -22.49
C SER A 171 -4.76 21.94 -21.54
N LYS A 172 -3.66 22.46 -22.10
CA LYS A 172 -2.56 23.03 -21.30
C LYS A 172 -3.03 24.12 -20.33
N ALA A 173 -4.05 24.91 -20.72
CA ALA A 173 -4.59 25.99 -19.89
C ALA A 173 -5.45 25.46 -18.73
N GLU A 174 -6.24 24.41 -18.96
CA GLU A 174 -6.99 23.73 -17.90
C GLU A 174 -6.04 23.01 -16.94
N LEU A 175 -5.05 22.30 -17.47
CA LEU A 175 -4.05 21.62 -16.65
C LEU A 175 -3.24 22.58 -15.79
N ALA A 176 -2.96 23.79 -16.27
CA ALA A 176 -2.33 24.85 -15.47
C ALA A 176 -3.17 25.23 -14.23
N LYS A 177 -4.49 25.29 -14.40
CA LYS A 177 -5.45 25.56 -13.31
C LYS A 177 -5.54 24.36 -12.36
N THR A 178 -5.76 23.15 -12.90
CA THR A 178 -5.88 21.91 -12.12
C THR A 178 -4.65 21.62 -11.27
N LEU A 179 -3.43 21.82 -11.80
CA LEU A 179 -2.18 21.52 -11.08
C LEU A 179 -1.63 22.73 -10.29
N HIS A 180 -2.29 23.89 -10.39
CA HIS A 180 -1.83 25.16 -9.82
C HIS A 180 -0.38 25.50 -10.19
N VAL A 181 -0.07 25.51 -11.48
CA VAL A 181 1.28 25.72 -12.01
C VAL A 181 1.37 26.80 -13.09
N SER A 182 2.59 27.24 -13.38
CA SER A 182 2.86 28.12 -14.52
C SER A 182 2.58 27.44 -15.85
N ALA A 183 2.34 28.23 -16.90
CA ALA A 183 2.09 27.72 -18.25
C ALA A 183 3.22 26.79 -18.77
N ASN A 184 4.48 27.10 -18.47
CA ASN A 184 5.61 26.25 -18.86
C ASN A 184 5.54 24.87 -18.20
N LEU A 185 5.19 24.82 -16.92
CA LEU A 185 5.11 23.57 -16.17
C LEU A 185 3.83 22.79 -16.52
N ALA A 186 2.75 23.47 -16.87
CA ALA A 186 1.56 22.85 -17.44
C ALA A 186 1.86 22.23 -18.81
N ALA A 187 2.58 22.93 -19.69
CA ALA A 187 2.99 22.39 -20.99
C ALA A 187 3.88 21.14 -20.84
N LEU A 188 4.79 21.14 -19.87
CA LEU A 188 5.61 19.97 -19.54
C LEU A 188 4.75 18.77 -19.08
N ASN A 189 3.83 18.97 -18.14
CA ASN A 189 3.00 17.87 -17.65
C ASN A 189 1.97 17.40 -18.68
N HIS A 190 1.43 18.32 -19.49
CA HIS A 190 0.60 17.95 -20.63
C HIS A 190 1.38 17.02 -21.56
N LYS A 191 2.64 17.37 -21.92
CA LYS A 191 3.49 16.49 -22.73
C LYS A 191 3.66 15.11 -22.07
N ARG A 192 3.98 15.05 -20.78
CA ARG A 192 4.14 13.80 -20.02
C ARG A 192 2.88 12.92 -20.06
N PHE A 193 1.69 13.51 -19.92
CA PHE A 193 0.45 12.75 -19.99
C PHE A 193 0.13 12.30 -21.41
N GLN A 194 0.37 13.13 -22.44
CA GLN A 194 0.15 12.71 -23.83
C GLN A 194 1.10 11.60 -24.28
N GLU A 195 2.34 11.61 -23.80
CA GLU A 195 3.37 10.62 -24.14
C GLU A 195 3.41 9.46 -23.14
N TRP A 196 2.38 9.29 -22.31
CA TRP A 196 2.39 8.41 -21.14
C TRP A 196 2.97 7.02 -21.42
N ASP A 197 2.55 6.37 -22.50
CA ASP A 197 2.96 4.99 -22.82
C ASP A 197 4.42 4.86 -23.26
N GLY A 198 5.01 5.93 -23.80
CA GLY A 198 6.41 5.96 -24.23
C GLY A 198 7.40 6.46 -23.17
N VAL A 199 6.92 6.86 -22.00
CA VAL A 199 7.74 7.40 -20.92
C VAL A 199 8.28 6.28 -20.03
N GLU A 200 9.60 6.25 -19.87
CA GLU A 200 10.28 5.31 -18.99
C GLU A 200 9.86 5.51 -17.52
N ALA A 201 9.56 4.42 -16.84
CA ALA A 201 9.21 4.40 -15.42
C ALA A 201 10.43 4.02 -14.57
N GLN A 202 10.55 4.64 -13.40
CA GLN A 202 11.67 4.43 -12.48
C GLN A 202 11.17 4.14 -11.05
N PRO A 203 11.94 3.46 -10.20
CA PRO A 203 11.51 3.14 -8.83
C PRO A 203 11.27 4.41 -8.00
N ALA A 204 10.12 4.48 -7.34
CA ALA A 204 9.61 5.66 -6.64
C ALA A 204 10.63 6.32 -5.70
N LEU A 205 11.34 5.53 -4.88
CA LEU A 205 12.35 5.99 -3.92
C LEU A 205 13.46 6.83 -4.57
N TYR A 206 13.80 6.54 -5.83
CA TYR A 206 14.86 7.21 -6.57
C TYR A 206 14.32 8.24 -7.57
N SER A 207 13.02 8.26 -7.84
CA SER A 207 12.37 9.19 -8.76
C SER A 207 11.99 10.51 -8.10
N TYR A 208 11.61 10.53 -6.82
CA TYR A 208 11.24 11.77 -6.14
C TYR A 208 12.47 12.62 -5.80
N ASP A 209 12.41 13.91 -6.12
CA ASP A 209 13.47 14.89 -5.84
C ASP A 209 12.88 16.21 -5.31
N GLY A 210 13.05 16.44 -4.01
CA GLY A 210 12.60 17.62 -3.30
C GLY A 210 12.92 17.50 -1.81
N ASP A 211 12.60 18.52 -1.00
CA ASP A 211 13.10 18.66 0.38
C ASP A 211 13.16 17.36 1.21
N SER A 212 12.11 16.52 1.21
CA SER A 212 12.11 15.24 1.93
C SER A 212 13.07 14.21 1.31
N PHE A 213 12.95 13.92 0.00
CA PHE A 213 13.77 12.91 -0.67
C PHE A 213 15.23 13.35 -0.85
N SER A 214 15.49 14.64 -1.07
CA SER A 214 16.86 15.17 -1.13
C SER A 214 17.55 15.14 0.23
N ALA A 215 16.81 15.21 1.34
CA ALA A 215 17.38 15.07 2.69
C ALA A 215 17.51 13.59 3.11
N MET A 216 16.58 12.74 2.67
CA MET A 216 16.70 11.29 2.79
C MET A 216 17.93 10.77 2.04
N ASP A 217 18.17 11.32 0.85
CA ASP A 217 19.29 11.04 -0.05
C ASP A 217 19.59 9.53 -0.22
N PRO A 218 18.61 8.75 -0.72
CA PRO A 218 18.76 7.31 -0.86
C PRO A 218 19.89 6.92 -1.83
N ARG A 219 20.21 7.77 -2.81
CA ARG A 219 21.26 7.51 -3.81
C ARG A 219 22.65 7.44 -3.19
N THR A 220 22.91 8.28 -2.19
CA THR A 220 24.21 8.34 -1.51
C THR A 220 24.28 7.36 -0.34
N HIS A 221 23.17 7.13 0.35
CA HIS A 221 23.20 6.47 1.65
C HIS A 221 22.64 5.06 1.68
N PHE A 222 21.87 4.63 0.69
CA PHE A 222 21.25 3.32 0.70
C PHE A 222 21.97 2.36 -0.24
N ASP A 223 22.22 1.16 0.28
CA ASP A 223 22.58 0.00 -0.52
C ASP A 223 21.34 -0.81 -0.95
N LYS A 224 21.57 -1.98 -1.53
CA LYS A 224 20.50 -2.89 -1.96
C LYS A 224 19.62 -3.35 -0.78
N THR A 225 20.23 -3.68 0.35
CA THR A 225 19.50 -4.18 1.54
C THR A 225 18.68 -3.08 2.19
N ASP A 226 19.16 -1.84 2.15
CA ASP A 226 18.41 -0.67 2.58
C ASP A 226 17.17 -0.43 1.69
N ALA A 227 17.34 -0.58 0.37
CA ALA A 227 16.25 -0.44 -0.58
C ALA A 227 15.17 -1.54 -0.42
N GLU A 228 15.58 -2.79 -0.20
CA GLU A 228 14.67 -3.90 0.13
C GLU A 228 13.92 -3.63 1.44
N TRP A 229 14.61 -3.13 2.45
CA TRP A 229 13.99 -2.75 3.72
C TRP A 229 12.99 -1.60 3.53
N CYS A 230 13.34 -0.56 2.76
CA CYS A 230 12.41 0.49 2.39
C CYS A 230 11.19 -0.06 1.66
N HIS A 231 11.39 -1.01 0.74
CA HIS A 231 10.30 -1.59 -0.02
C HIS A 231 9.24 -2.24 0.89
N ARG A 232 9.68 -2.89 1.97
CA ARG A 232 8.78 -3.48 2.97
C ARG A 232 8.15 -2.45 3.90
N HIS A 233 8.93 -1.49 4.43
CA HIS A 233 8.53 -0.63 5.55
C HIS A 233 8.15 0.80 5.18
N LEU A 234 8.26 1.23 3.92
CA LEU A 234 7.95 2.60 3.49
C LEU A 234 6.87 2.60 2.40
N ARG A 235 5.91 3.50 2.56
CA ARG A 235 4.91 3.85 1.55
C ARG A 235 4.97 5.32 1.18
N VAL A 236 4.89 5.61 -0.11
CA VAL A 236 4.74 6.97 -0.63
C VAL A 236 3.29 7.17 -1.04
N ILE A 237 2.60 8.09 -0.36
CA ILE A 237 1.18 8.38 -0.61
C ILE A 237 1.08 9.39 -1.77
N SER A 238 0.75 8.90 -2.96
CA SER A 238 0.73 9.66 -4.21
C SER A 238 -0.68 10.03 -4.64
N GLY A 239 -0.88 11.27 -5.13
CA GLY A 239 -2.16 11.68 -5.71
C GLY A 239 -2.52 10.93 -7.01
N LEU A 240 -1.52 10.54 -7.81
CA LEU A 240 -1.74 9.84 -9.09
C LEU A 240 -1.68 8.33 -8.98
N TRP A 241 -0.85 7.82 -8.09
CA TRP A 241 -0.51 6.39 -8.01
C TRP A 241 -1.09 5.70 -6.77
N GLY A 242 -1.86 6.43 -5.95
CA GLY A 242 -2.35 5.93 -4.67
C GLY A 242 -1.21 5.61 -3.71
N CYS A 243 -1.10 4.37 -3.26
CA CYS A 243 -0.07 3.93 -2.32
C CYS A 243 1.06 3.15 -3.01
N LEU A 244 2.23 3.78 -3.08
CA LEU A 244 3.43 3.21 -3.67
C LEU A 244 4.34 2.59 -2.61
N ARG A 245 4.87 1.40 -2.89
CA ARG A 245 6.08 0.90 -2.22
C ARG A 245 7.31 1.65 -2.72
N ALA A 246 8.40 1.57 -1.97
CA ALA A 246 9.63 2.29 -2.29
C ALA A 246 10.19 1.96 -3.69
N CYS A 247 9.99 0.74 -4.20
CA CYS A 247 10.49 0.33 -5.51
C CYS A 247 9.40 0.18 -6.58
N ASP A 248 8.18 0.65 -6.34
CA ASP A 248 7.16 0.66 -7.40
C ASP A 248 7.58 1.62 -8.53
N ARG A 249 7.37 1.21 -9.78
CA ARG A 249 7.71 1.97 -10.97
C ARG A 249 6.76 3.15 -11.16
N ILE A 250 7.30 4.35 -11.22
CA ILE A 250 6.54 5.56 -11.51
C ILE A 250 7.09 6.29 -12.72
N LYS A 251 6.17 6.81 -13.54
CA LYS A 251 6.48 7.72 -14.64
C LYS A 251 6.49 9.16 -14.14
N PRO A 252 7.30 10.07 -14.72
CA PRO A 252 7.25 11.48 -14.43
C PRO A 252 5.86 12.10 -14.55
N TYR A 253 5.38 12.73 -13.49
CA TYR A 253 4.06 13.34 -13.42
C TYR A 253 4.04 14.55 -12.48
N ARG A 254 2.90 15.22 -12.40
CA ARG A 254 2.54 16.10 -11.31
C ARG A 254 1.04 16.02 -11.07
N LEU A 255 0.68 15.61 -9.86
CA LEU A 255 -0.68 15.62 -9.34
C LEU A 255 -0.58 15.55 -7.81
N CYS A 256 -1.01 16.60 -7.11
CA CYS A 256 -1.02 16.65 -5.67
C CYS A 256 -2.33 16.08 -5.14
N MET A 257 -2.35 15.56 -3.90
CA MET A 257 -3.57 14.96 -3.34
C MET A 257 -4.74 15.96 -3.22
N GLY A 258 -4.45 17.26 -3.09
CA GLY A 258 -5.48 18.30 -3.10
C GLY A 258 -5.93 18.80 -4.48
N ASP A 259 -5.30 18.34 -5.58
CA ASP A 259 -5.70 18.74 -6.93
C ASP A 259 -7.01 18.02 -7.31
N THR A 260 -7.80 18.62 -8.20
CA THR A 260 -9.13 18.09 -8.60
C THR A 260 -9.23 17.90 -10.12
N PRO A 261 -8.66 16.82 -10.69
CA PRO A 261 -8.73 16.57 -12.12
C PRO A 261 -10.20 16.41 -12.55
N ALA A 262 -10.63 17.22 -13.51
CA ALA A 262 -12.03 17.28 -13.94
C ALA A 262 -13.06 17.47 -12.79
N GLY A 263 -12.66 18.10 -11.68
CA GLY A 263 -13.54 18.31 -10.50
C GLY A 263 -13.64 17.11 -9.56
N LEU A 264 -12.96 15.99 -9.84
CA LEU A 264 -12.92 14.81 -8.99
C LEU A 264 -12.09 15.07 -7.73
N SER A 265 -12.62 14.70 -6.57
CA SER A 265 -11.86 14.64 -5.31
C SER A 265 -10.94 13.42 -5.34
N LEU A 266 -9.62 13.63 -5.22
CA LEU A 266 -8.68 12.51 -5.14
C LEU A 266 -8.80 11.74 -3.82
N TYR A 267 -9.31 12.35 -2.75
CA TYR A 267 -9.59 11.62 -1.51
C TYR A 267 -10.62 10.52 -1.79
N ASP A 268 -11.74 10.89 -2.40
CA ASP A 268 -12.87 10.02 -2.72
C ASP A 268 -12.48 8.96 -3.76
N HIS A 269 -11.72 9.35 -4.79
CA HIS A 269 -11.22 8.42 -5.83
C HIS A 269 -10.43 7.25 -5.23
N TRP A 270 -9.67 7.51 -4.18
CA TRP A 270 -8.79 6.54 -3.55
C TRP A 270 -9.44 5.77 -2.39
N GLU A 271 -10.74 5.93 -2.14
CA GLU A 271 -11.49 5.11 -1.19
C GLU A 271 -11.83 3.70 -1.77
N PRO A 272 -12.03 2.68 -0.90
CA PRO A 272 -11.67 2.65 0.53
C PRO A 272 -10.14 2.43 0.73
N SER A 273 -9.58 3.17 1.70
CA SER A 273 -8.18 3.22 2.19
C SER A 273 -7.03 2.87 1.23
N LEU A 274 -6.16 3.85 0.99
CA LEU A 274 -4.89 3.66 0.28
C LEU A 274 -3.93 2.63 0.91
N LEU A 275 -4.02 2.35 2.21
CA LEU A 275 -3.13 1.40 2.91
C LEU A 275 -3.73 -0.01 3.07
N ASN A 276 -4.88 -0.30 2.47
CA ASN A 276 -5.48 -1.62 2.63
C ASN A 276 -4.54 -2.72 2.09
N GLY A 277 -4.28 -3.75 2.88
CA GLY A 277 -3.33 -4.84 2.55
C GLY A 277 -1.83 -4.50 2.70
N ASP A 278 -1.47 -3.27 3.07
CA ASP A 278 -0.08 -2.88 3.33
C ASP A 278 0.34 -3.03 4.78
N LEU A 279 -0.62 -2.90 5.69
CA LEU A 279 -0.36 -2.96 7.11
C LEU A 279 -0.21 -4.42 7.53
N PRO A 280 0.76 -4.73 8.40
CA PRO A 280 1.01 -6.08 8.90
C PRO A 280 -0.05 -6.55 9.91
N ILE A 281 -1.33 -6.31 9.63
CA ILE A 281 -2.46 -6.66 10.49
C ILE A 281 -2.67 -8.17 10.40
N GLY A 282 -2.72 -8.84 11.55
CA GLY A 282 -2.97 -10.30 11.63
C GLY A 282 -1.72 -11.19 11.56
N HIS A 283 -0.50 -10.62 11.50
CA HIS A 283 0.71 -11.43 11.70
C HIS A 283 0.81 -11.86 13.18
N ALA A 284 1.04 -13.17 13.39
CA ALA A 284 0.81 -13.96 14.60
C ALA A 284 1.60 -13.56 15.89
N ASP A 285 2.29 -12.43 15.89
CA ASP A 285 3.24 -12.07 16.95
C ASP A 285 2.68 -11.16 18.06
N ASN A 286 1.38 -10.84 18.08
CA ASN A 286 0.78 -9.95 19.10
C ASN A 286 1.46 -8.57 19.22
N LYS A 287 2.19 -8.12 18.20
CA LYS A 287 2.87 -6.82 18.21
C LYS A 287 1.92 -5.72 17.73
N GLU A 288 1.92 -4.61 18.45
CA GLU A 288 1.23 -3.37 18.06
C GLU A 288 1.63 -2.99 16.62
N VAL A 289 0.64 -2.78 15.76
CA VAL A 289 0.87 -2.23 14.42
C VAL A 289 0.95 -0.73 14.53
N VAL A 290 2.10 -0.16 14.19
CA VAL A 290 2.39 1.26 14.26
C VAL A 290 2.59 1.84 12.86
N LEU A 291 1.86 2.92 12.57
CA LEU A 291 2.09 3.77 11.42
C LEU A 291 2.88 5.02 11.83
N LEU A 292 4.15 5.09 11.44
CA LEU A 292 4.97 6.29 11.57
C LEU A 292 4.66 7.27 10.42
N ASN A 293 3.91 8.32 10.75
CA ASN A 293 3.46 9.32 9.81
C ASN A 293 4.53 10.40 9.57
N CYS A 294 5.33 10.21 8.51
CA CYS A 294 6.24 11.20 7.96
C CYS A 294 5.64 11.95 6.75
N ALA A 295 4.32 11.86 6.52
CA ALA A 295 3.62 12.60 5.48
C ALA A 295 3.13 13.97 5.99
N SER A 296 2.80 14.88 5.07
CA SER A 296 2.07 16.11 5.40
C SER A 296 0.58 15.85 5.55
N GLY A 297 -0.12 16.74 6.28
CA GLY A 297 -1.57 16.67 6.46
C GLY A 297 -2.37 16.47 5.17
N GLU A 298 -1.97 17.11 4.08
CA GLU A 298 -2.58 16.94 2.74
C GLU A 298 -2.63 15.47 2.29
N TYR A 299 -1.55 14.71 2.53
CA TYR A 299 -1.48 13.31 2.09
C TYR A 299 -1.93 12.35 3.18
N SER A 300 -1.60 12.60 4.44
CA SER A 300 -2.03 11.73 5.53
C SER A 300 -3.56 11.72 5.70
N LYS A 301 -4.26 12.79 5.30
CA LYS A 301 -5.74 12.81 5.30
C LYS A 301 -6.36 11.74 4.39
N ALA A 302 -5.68 11.30 3.34
CA ALA A 302 -6.15 10.21 2.46
C ALA A 302 -5.96 8.80 3.06
N VAL A 303 -5.36 8.72 4.26
CA VAL A 303 -4.98 7.45 4.89
C VAL A 303 -5.58 7.34 6.29
N LEU A 304 -5.28 8.30 7.16
CA LEU A 304 -5.57 8.20 8.60
C LEU A 304 -7.04 7.94 8.95
N PRO A 305 -8.03 8.57 8.28
CA PRO A 305 -9.45 8.32 8.58
C PRO A 305 -9.93 6.91 8.26
N HIS A 306 -9.18 6.14 7.48
CA HIS A 306 -9.55 4.80 7.01
C HIS A 306 -8.65 3.71 7.61
N LEU A 307 -7.87 4.04 8.65
CA LEU A 307 -7.06 3.06 9.36
C LEU A 307 -7.93 2.24 10.32
N PRO A 308 -7.69 0.93 10.42
CA PRO A 308 -8.27 0.12 11.48
C PRO A 308 -7.89 0.63 12.88
N GLU A 309 -8.79 0.50 13.84
CA GLU A 309 -8.59 0.99 15.22
C GLU A 309 -7.38 0.36 15.92
N CYS A 310 -6.97 -0.85 15.50
CA CYS A 310 -5.81 -1.53 16.04
C CYS A 310 -4.46 -0.93 15.60
N VAL A 311 -4.47 0.07 14.70
CA VAL A 311 -3.26 0.71 14.17
C VAL A 311 -2.96 1.98 14.95
N ARG A 312 -1.87 1.97 15.70
CA ARG A 312 -1.38 3.15 16.40
C ARG A 312 -0.68 4.08 15.42
N VAL A 313 -1.01 5.37 15.44
CA VAL A 313 -0.40 6.38 14.55
C VAL A 313 0.55 7.25 15.36
N VAL A 314 1.82 7.31 14.96
CA VAL A 314 2.82 8.21 15.56
C VAL A 314 3.22 9.27 14.54
N SER A 315 3.03 10.55 14.88
CA SER A 315 3.30 11.69 14.00
C SER A 315 4.37 12.63 14.59
N PRO A 316 5.67 12.44 14.27
CA PRO A 316 6.74 13.27 14.82
C PRO A 316 6.60 14.75 14.45
N VAL A 317 6.87 15.62 15.42
CA VAL A 317 6.84 17.07 15.27
C VAL A 317 8.26 17.62 15.25
N PHE A 318 8.65 18.26 14.16
CA PHE A 318 10.00 18.82 13.99
C PHE A 318 10.01 20.34 14.20
N LYS A 319 10.93 20.83 15.05
CA LYS A 319 11.12 22.25 15.35
C LYS A 319 12.57 22.69 15.09
N THR A 320 12.74 23.80 14.39
CA THR A 320 14.04 24.47 14.17
C THR A 320 13.96 25.87 14.77
N GLY A 321 14.83 26.21 15.72
CA GLY A 321 14.80 27.51 16.41
C GLY A 321 13.46 27.79 17.10
N GLY A 322 12.85 26.74 17.68
CA GLY A 322 11.56 26.82 18.37
C GLY A 322 10.31 26.85 17.49
N LYS A 323 10.44 26.88 16.15
CA LYS A 323 9.32 26.93 15.20
C LYS A 323 9.30 25.70 14.28
N SER A 324 8.18 25.43 13.61
CA SER A 324 8.06 24.35 12.59
C SER A 324 7.92 24.92 11.17
N PRO A 325 8.95 25.58 10.62
CA PRO A 325 8.88 26.08 9.25
C PRO A 325 8.78 24.90 8.27
N THR A 326 7.90 25.04 7.28
CA THR A 326 7.52 23.96 6.36
C THR A 326 8.71 23.29 5.67
N VAL A 327 9.70 24.07 5.22
CA VAL A 327 10.90 23.56 4.54
C VAL A 327 11.69 22.61 5.45
N TYR A 328 11.97 23.01 6.70
CA TYR A 328 12.74 22.17 7.62
C TYR A 328 11.93 20.97 8.12
N THR A 329 10.61 21.12 8.24
CA THR A 329 9.73 20.00 8.61
C THR A 329 9.72 18.92 7.52
N LYS A 330 9.67 19.32 6.23
CA LYS A 330 9.77 18.38 5.10
C LYS A 330 11.11 17.65 5.06
N LYS A 331 12.20 18.39 5.24
CA LYS A 331 13.55 17.79 5.30
C LYS A 331 13.68 16.82 6.47
N ALA A 332 13.21 17.22 7.65
CA ALA A 332 13.31 16.39 8.85
C ALA A 332 12.51 15.07 8.74
N ARG A 333 11.35 15.08 8.07
CA ARG A 333 10.61 13.84 7.73
C ARG A 333 11.42 12.89 6.85
N GLY A 334 12.11 13.42 5.83
CA GLY A 334 13.03 12.63 5.01
C GLY A 334 14.21 12.07 5.80
N LEU A 335 14.80 12.89 6.68
CA LEU A 335 15.88 12.47 7.58
C LEU A 335 15.42 11.40 8.57
N MET A 336 14.21 11.52 9.12
CA MET A 336 13.63 10.52 10.02
C MET A 336 13.48 9.18 9.32
N VAL A 337 12.92 9.16 8.11
CA VAL A 337 12.82 7.94 7.30
C VAL A 337 14.20 7.35 7.05
N ARG A 338 15.18 8.16 6.62
CA ARG A 338 16.56 7.71 6.44
C ARG A 338 17.14 7.09 7.70
N TRP A 339 16.99 7.74 8.84
CA TRP A 339 17.49 7.23 10.12
C TRP A 339 16.82 5.90 10.48
N CYS A 340 15.51 5.79 10.28
CA CYS A 340 14.78 4.54 10.52
C CYS A 340 15.28 3.40 9.63
N VAL A 341 15.51 3.68 8.35
CA VAL A 341 16.06 2.70 7.40
C VAL A 341 17.43 2.24 7.87
N LEU A 342 18.37 3.15 8.06
CA LEU A 342 19.76 2.82 8.40
C LEU A 342 19.90 2.09 9.75
N ASN A 343 18.98 2.33 10.69
CA ASN A 343 18.97 1.67 11.99
C ASN A 343 18.01 0.47 12.07
N ARG A 344 17.36 0.09 10.96
CA ARG A 344 16.38 -1.02 10.89
C ARG A 344 15.32 -0.91 11.98
N VAL A 345 14.75 0.27 12.14
CA VAL A 345 13.81 0.58 13.22
C VAL A 345 12.55 -0.27 13.07
N THR A 346 12.25 -1.05 14.11
CA THR A 346 11.07 -1.93 14.16
C THR A 346 10.17 -1.64 15.36
N ASP A 347 10.68 -0.90 16.34
CA ASP A 347 9.96 -0.37 17.48
C ASP A 347 9.96 1.16 17.40
N VAL A 348 8.78 1.76 17.44
CA VAL A 348 8.61 3.21 17.29
C VAL A 348 9.32 4.00 18.40
N ASP A 349 9.52 3.43 19.59
CA ASP A 349 10.23 4.14 20.66
C ASP A 349 11.71 4.38 20.33
N GLN A 350 12.29 3.59 19.42
CA GLN A 350 13.67 3.76 18.96
C GLN A 350 13.88 5.10 18.26
N ILE A 351 12.84 5.70 17.66
CA ILE A 351 12.97 6.98 16.95
C ILE A 351 13.39 8.13 17.88
N LYS A 352 13.27 7.98 19.20
CA LYS A 352 13.80 8.93 20.20
C LYS A 352 15.32 9.09 20.09
N GLY A 353 16.02 8.13 19.48
CA GLY A 353 17.45 8.20 19.15
C GLY A 353 17.79 9.01 17.89
N PHE A 354 16.78 9.54 17.17
CA PHE A 354 17.01 10.35 15.97
C PHE A 354 17.86 11.60 16.25
N ASP A 355 19.01 11.68 15.58
CA ASP A 355 20.07 12.66 15.84
C ASP A 355 20.66 13.34 14.59
N LEU A 356 20.04 13.15 13.40
CA LEU A 356 20.56 13.71 12.15
C LEU A 356 20.41 15.23 12.08
N GLU A 357 21.39 15.90 11.45
CA GLU A 357 21.43 17.36 11.26
C GLU A 357 21.19 18.20 12.54
N GLY A 358 21.60 17.67 13.69
CA GLY A 358 21.50 18.35 15.00
C GLY A 358 20.09 18.40 15.58
N TYR A 359 19.16 17.59 15.07
CA TYR A 359 17.91 17.32 15.77
C TYR A 359 18.16 16.45 17.00
N THR A 360 17.38 16.66 18.05
CA THR A 360 17.35 15.81 19.24
C THR A 360 15.92 15.66 19.74
N TYR A 361 15.61 14.53 20.39
CA TYR A 361 14.34 14.33 21.06
C TYR A 361 14.16 15.33 22.22
N ALA A 362 12.98 15.95 22.29
CA ALA A 362 12.64 17.03 23.22
C ALA A 362 11.35 16.75 24.01
N GLY A 363 10.98 15.48 24.16
CA GLY A 363 9.71 15.07 24.79
C GLY A 363 8.54 15.13 23.82
N GLY A 364 7.34 15.42 24.34
CA GLY A 364 6.09 15.43 23.58
C GLY A 364 5.09 14.40 24.10
N GLU A 365 3.96 14.30 23.42
CA GLU A 365 2.98 13.24 23.68
C GLU A 365 3.47 11.92 23.04
N ALA A 366 2.98 10.79 23.53
CA ALA A 366 3.40 9.46 23.09
C ALA A 366 3.29 9.29 21.56
N ASP A 367 2.23 9.85 20.96
CA ASP A 367 1.93 9.73 19.54
C ASP A 367 2.34 10.97 18.73
N SER A 368 2.95 11.96 19.39
CA SER A 368 3.46 13.18 18.76
C SER A 368 4.80 13.59 19.37
N PRO A 369 5.85 12.74 19.25
CA PRO A 369 7.17 13.05 19.78
C PRO A 369 7.76 14.26 19.08
N VAL A 370 8.37 15.16 19.86
CA VAL A 370 8.93 16.43 19.39
C VAL A 370 10.44 16.30 19.24
N PHE A 371 10.95 16.69 18.07
CA PHE A 371 12.37 16.77 17.77
C PHE A 371 12.78 18.22 17.50
N THR A 372 13.80 18.70 18.18
CA THR A 372 14.24 20.10 18.08
C THR A 372 15.67 20.22 17.60
N ARG A 373 15.98 21.27 16.85
CA ARG A 373 17.34 21.74 16.62
C ARG A 373 17.46 23.25 16.84
N ALA A 374 18.65 23.70 17.23
CA ALA A 374 18.90 25.09 17.63
C ALA A 374 18.76 26.09 16.46
N SER A 375 19.28 25.75 15.29
CA SER A 375 19.33 26.67 14.14
C SER A 375 19.14 25.95 12.81
N ALA A 376 18.93 26.74 11.75
CA ALA A 376 18.93 26.22 10.39
C ALA A 376 20.30 25.57 10.07
N PRO A 377 20.32 24.48 9.28
CA PRO A 377 21.57 23.84 8.90
C PRO A 377 22.36 24.85 8.07
N ALA A 378 23.69 24.80 8.20
CA ALA A 378 24.58 25.60 7.37
C ALA A 378 24.18 25.37 5.90
N LYS A 379 24.04 26.45 5.12
CA LYS A 379 23.67 26.33 3.71
C LYS A 379 24.71 25.44 3.02
N CYS A 380 24.30 24.26 2.57
CA CYS A 380 25.14 23.44 1.70
C CYS A 380 25.50 24.30 0.46
N PRO A 381 26.78 24.41 0.06
CA PRO A 381 27.15 25.17 -1.12
C PRO A 381 26.35 24.63 -2.31
N LYS A 382 25.56 25.50 -2.95
CA LYS A 382 24.78 25.12 -4.12
C LYS A 382 25.73 24.48 -5.13
N ALA A 383 25.54 23.20 -5.45
CA ALA A 383 26.22 22.58 -6.58
C ALA A 383 26.05 23.51 -7.78
N LYS A 384 27.16 23.93 -8.38
CA LYS A 384 27.14 24.84 -9.53
C LYS A 384 26.26 24.18 -10.59
N ARG A 385 25.11 24.80 -10.87
CA ARG A 385 24.29 24.50 -12.06
C ARG A 385 25.24 24.50 -13.25
N LYS A 386 25.50 23.34 -13.87
CA LYS A 386 26.01 23.32 -15.24
C LYS A 386 24.92 23.97 -16.09
N LYS A 387 25.26 25.13 -16.66
CA LYS A 387 24.42 25.88 -17.59
C LYS A 387 24.25 25.10 -18.88
#